data_AF-A0AAE1THX9-F1
#
_entry.id   AF-A0AAE1THX9-F1
#
_cell.length_a   1.000
_cell.length_b   1.000
_cell.length_c   1.000
_cell.angle_alpha   90.00
_cell.angle_beta   90.00
_cell.angle_gamma   90.00
#
_symmetry.space_group_name_H-M   'P 1'
#
loop_
_entity.id
_entity.type
_entity.pdbx_description
1 polymer ?
#
loop_
_entity_poly.entity_id
_entity_poly.type
_entity_poly.pdbx_seq_one_letter_code
_entity_poly.pdbx_strand_id
1 'polypeptide(L)'
;MELESILQFLQDKTILVTGATGFLAKIFLEKVLRVQPNVKKFYLLLRASDNISATHRLNDEITGTALFRLLKESHGAEFNSFMSKKVTLVPGDISLEDLNPKDSVLREEICGQTDVIVNLAATTTFDERYDFALGINTLGAKHVLSFAKKCTKLKVLVHVSTAYVCGEKGGIIAEEAYKMGETLNGVSGLDIDAETKLAQETLK
;
A
#
# COMPACT_ATOMS: atom_id res chain seq x y z
N MET A 1 14.99 -8.76 -24.57
CA MET A 1 13.66 -8.33 -24.07
C MET A 1 13.50 -6.89 -24.45
N GLU A 2 12.57 -6.57 -25.35
CA GLU A 2 12.16 -5.19 -25.50
C GLU A 2 11.57 -4.73 -24.16
N LEU A 3 12.02 -3.58 -23.65
CA LEU A 3 11.39 -2.97 -22.49
C LEU A 3 10.00 -2.50 -22.93
N GLU A 4 8.95 -3.24 -22.56
CA GLU A 4 7.58 -2.75 -22.67
C GLU A 4 7.44 -1.43 -21.90
N SER A 5 6.67 -0.50 -22.45
CA SER A 5 6.34 0.74 -21.73
C SER A 5 5.56 0.43 -20.45
N ILE A 6 5.70 1.27 -19.41
CA ILE A 6 4.93 1.11 -18.16
C ILE A 6 3.42 1.09 -18.43
N LEU A 7 2.94 1.87 -19.41
CA LEU A 7 1.53 1.88 -19.78
C LEU A 7 1.10 0.52 -20.33
N GLN A 8 1.90 -0.08 -21.22
CA GLN A 8 1.64 -1.42 -21.75
C GLN A 8 1.69 -2.48 -20.65
N PHE A 9 2.66 -2.39 -19.73
CA PHE A 9 2.73 -3.30 -18.59
C PHE A 9 1.47 -3.23 -17.71
N LEU A 10 0.91 -2.05 -17.46
CA LEU A 10 -0.27 -1.86 -16.60
C LEU A 10 -1.59 -2.26 -17.28
N GLN A 11 -1.59 -2.50 -18.59
CA GLN A 11 -2.77 -2.96 -19.30
C GLN A 11 -3.24 -4.32 -18.76
N ASP A 12 -4.55 -4.44 -18.53
CA ASP A 12 -5.22 -5.63 -18.01
C ASP A 12 -4.71 -6.12 -16.64
N LYS A 13 -3.91 -5.30 -15.93
CA LYS A 13 -3.40 -5.63 -14.59
C LYS A 13 -4.38 -5.30 -13.48
N THR A 14 -4.35 -6.14 -12.46
CA THR A 14 -5.04 -5.92 -11.19
C THR A 14 -4.03 -5.43 -10.15
N ILE A 15 -4.31 -4.31 -9.52
CA ILE A 15 -3.36 -3.60 -8.65
C ILE A 15 -3.92 -3.48 -7.24
N LEU A 16 -3.24 -4.05 -6.24
CA LEU A 16 -3.53 -3.80 -4.83
C LEU A 16 -2.73 -2.59 -4.35
N VAL A 17 -3.41 -1.60 -3.78
CA VAL A 17 -2.80 -0.39 -3.21
C VAL A 17 -3.10 -0.32 -1.73
N THR A 18 -2.06 -0.21 -0.91
CA THR A 18 -2.19 0.14 0.51
C THR A 18 -1.98 1.65 0.69
N GLY A 19 -2.55 2.23 1.74
CA GLY A 19 -2.37 3.67 2.02
C GLY A 19 -3.07 4.56 1.00
N ALA A 20 -4.15 4.08 0.39
CA ALA A 20 -4.84 4.73 -0.74
C ALA A 20 -5.35 6.16 -0.43
N THR A 21 -5.55 6.52 0.84
CA THR A 21 -5.94 7.88 1.25
C THR A 21 -4.77 8.84 1.37
N GLY A 22 -3.53 8.34 1.39
CA GLY A 22 -2.31 9.12 1.41
C GLY A 22 -2.08 9.88 0.11
N PHE A 23 -1.34 10.99 0.20
CA PHE A 23 -1.14 11.92 -0.92
C PHE A 23 -0.59 11.24 -2.19
N LEU A 24 0.51 10.49 -2.07
CA LEU A 24 1.15 9.85 -3.21
C LEU A 24 0.28 8.73 -3.82
N ALA A 25 -0.42 7.98 -2.99
CA ALA A 25 -1.30 6.90 -3.45
C ALA A 25 -2.48 7.42 -4.29
N LYS A 26 -3.05 8.56 -3.90
CA LYS A 26 -4.12 9.20 -4.67
C LYS A 26 -3.63 9.68 -6.03
N ILE A 27 -2.42 10.25 -6.09
CA ILE A 27 -1.80 10.65 -7.36
C ILE A 27 -1.55 9.44 -8.25
N PHE A 28 -1.01 8.36 -7.68
CA PHE A 28 -0.80 7.11 -8.40
C PHE A 28 -2.11 6.56 -8.98
N LEU A 29 -3.15 6.45 -8.16
CA LEU A 29 -4.47 5.97 -8.58
C LEU A 29 -5.07 6.85 -9.69
N GLU A 30 -5.15 8.17 -9.48
CA GLU A 30 -5.67 9.12 -10.48
C GLU A 30 -4.90 9.03 -11.79
N LYS A 31 -3.57 9.06 -11.70
CA LYS A 31 -2.69 9.08 -12.86
C LYS A 31 -2.92 7.82 -13.69
N VAL A 32 -2.86 6.64 -13.08
CA VAL A 32 -3.03 5.37 -13.81
C VAL A 32 -4.42 5.28 -14.43
N LEU A 33 -5.48 5.60 -13.69
CA LEU A 33 -6.85 5.59 -14.23
C LEU A 33 -7.00 6.53 -15.44
N ARG A 34 -6.30 7.67 -15.44
CA ARG A 34 -6.35 8.65 -16.53
C ARG A 34 -5.50 8.27 -17.74
N VAL A 35 -4.31 7.73 -17.55
CA VAL A 35 -3.36 7.48 -18.66
C VAL A 35 -3.36 6.04 -19.17
N GLN A 36 -3.90 5.10 -18.39
CA GLN A 36 -4.07 3.70 -18.79
C GLN A 36 -5.49 3.21 -18.42
N PRO A 37 -6.53 3.61 -19.18
CA PRO A 37 -7.91 3.23 -18.88
C PRO A 37 -8.16 1.72 -19.02
N ASN A 38 -7.26 0.96 -19.66
CA ASN A 38 -7.35 -0.49 -19.78
C ASN A 38 -6.73 -1.25 -18.60
N VAL A 39 -6.27 -0.57 -17.54
CA VAL A 39 -5.99 -1.23 -16.26
C VAL A 39 -7.24 -1.98 -15.81
N LYS A 40 -7.11 -3.25 -15.40
CA LYS A 40 -8.28 -4.10 -15.16
C LYS A 40 -9.06 -3.61 -13.94
N LYS A 41 -8.38 -3.52 -12.79
CA LYS A 41 -9.00 -3.16 -11.51
C LYS A 41 -7.95 -2.76 -10.47
N PHE A 42 -8.35 -1.87 -9.57
CA PHE A 42 -7.67 -1.55 -8.33
C PHE A 42 -8.39 -2.19 -7.14
N TYR A 43 -7.65 -2.86 -6.28
CA TYR A 43 -8.07 -3.14 -4.91
C TYR A 43 -7.46 -2.07 -3.99
N LEU A 44 -8.29 -1.34 -3.26
CA LEU A 44 -7.82 -0.31 -2.33
C LEU A 44 -7.99 -0.79 -0.90
N LEU A 45 -6.89 -1.10 -0.23
CA LEU A 45 -6.89 -1.42 1.20
C LEU A 45 -7.13 -0.15 2.01
N LEU A 46 -8.25 -0.09 2.72
CA LEU A 46 -8.67 1.04 3.55
C LEU A 46 -8.96 0.56 4.96
N ARG A 47 -8.37 1.23 5.96
CA ARG A 47 -8.75 1.02 7.37
C ARG A 47 -10.18 1.51 7.59
N ALA A 48 -11.12 0.59 7.72
CA ALA A 48 -12.54 0.88 7.90
C ALA A 48 -13.23 -0.28 8.63
N SER A 49 -14.27 0.02 9.41
CA SER A 49 -15.06 -1.01 10.09
C SER A 49 -15.87 -1.86 9.13
N ASP A 50 -16.27 -1.33 7.98
CA ASP A 50 -17.19 -1.96 7.05
C ASP A 50 -17.11 -1.26 5.67
N ASN A 51 -17.86 -1.82 4.71
CA ASN A 51 -17.94 -1.28 3.35
C ASN A 51 -18.58 0.12 3.29
N ILE A 52 -19.49 0.46 4.21
CA ILE A 52 -20.14 1.79 4.24
C ILE A 52 -19.09 2.84 4.60
N SER A 53 -18.36 2.60 5.68
CA SER A 53 -17.28 3.44 6.16
C SER A 53 -16.15 3.54 5.12
N ALA A 54 -15.78 2.43 4.48
CA ALA A 54 -14.79 2.45 3.40
C ALA A 54 -15.26 3.30 2.20
N THR A 55 -16.54 3.21 1.84
CA THR A 55 -17.13 4.01 0.75
C THR A 55 -17.13 5.49 1.09
N HIS A 56 -17.46 5.85 2.33
CA HIS A 56 -17.36 7.24 2.80
C HIS A 56 -15.93 7.76 2.67
N ARG A 57 -14.94 6.99 3.12
CA ARG A 57 -13.51 7.35 2.99
C ARG A 57 -13.07 7.47 1.52
N LEU A 58 -13.51 6.58 0.64
CA LEU A 58 -13.26 6.70 -0.81
C LEU A 58 -13.81 8.03 -1.36
N ASN A 59 -15.04 8.38 -0.98
CA ASN A 59 -15.69 9.59 -1.47
C ASN A 59 -15.04 10.85 -0.92
N ASP A 60 -14.75 10.91 0.37
CA ASP A 60 -14.29 12.15 1.00
C ASP A 60 -12.78 12.36 0.84
N GLU A 61 -11.99 11.31 1.06
CA GLU A 61 -10.54 11.42 1.13
C GLU A 61 -9.85 11.23 -0.22
N ILE A 62 -10.52 10.57 -1.18
CA ILE A 62 -9.95 10.20 -2.48
C ILE A 62 -10.68 10.91 -3.62
N THR A 63 -11.87 10.45 -4.01
CA THR A 63 -12.54 10.92 -5.24
C THR A 63 -13.13 12.31 -5.08
N GLY A 64 -13.45 12.75 -3.86
CA GLY A 64 -13.95 14.09 -3.52
C GLY A 64 -12.88 15.16 -3.61
N THR A 65 -11.60 14.78 -3.61
CA THR A 65 -10.49 15.74 -3.70
C THR A 65 -10.40 16.38 -5.08
N ALA A 66 -9.85 17.61 -5.13
CA ALA A 66 -9.64 18.35 -6.39
C ALA A 66 -8.74 17.60 -7.39
N LEU A 67 -7.93 16.65 -6.92
CA LEU A 67 -7.07 15.80 -7.74
C LEU A 67 -7.88 15.01 -8.79
N PHE A 68 -9.07 14.51 -8.42
CA PHE A 68 -9.93 13.71 -9.31
C PHE A 68 -10.81 14.55 -10.23
N ARG A 69 -10.68 15.88 -10.22
CA ARG A 69 -11.49 16.80 -11.04
C ARG A 69 -11.43 16.44 -12.53
N LEU A 70 -10.23 16.19 -13.08
CA LEU A 70 -10.06 15.89 -14.50
C LEU A 70 -10.72 14.56 -14.89
N LEU A 71 -10.60 13.52 -14.06
CA LEU A 71 -11.30 12.25 -14.29
C LEU A 71 -12.83 12.42 -14.20
N LYS A 72 -13.33 13.25 -13.28
CA LYS A 72 -14.76 13.55 -13.20
C LYS A 72 -15.25 14.28 -14.45
N GLU A 73 -14.51 15.28 -14.90
CA GLU A 73 -14.83 16.03 -16.13
C GLU A 73 -14.79 15.14 -17.37
N SER A 74 -13.80 14.24 -17.48
CA SER A 74 -13.67 13.36 -18.65
C SER A 74 -14.76 12.29 -18.74
N HIS A 75 -15.24 11.78 -17.59
CA HIS A 75 -16.29 10.76 -17.56
C HIS A 75 -17.71 11.32 -17.37
N GLY A 76 -17.84 12.58 -16.93
CA GLY A 76 -19.14 13.23 -16.70
C GLY A 76 -20.05 12.40 -15.80
N ALA A 77 -21.30 12.17 -16.26
CA ALA A 77 -22.29 11.38 -15.54
C ALA A 77 -21.85 9.91 -15.30
N GLU A 78 -20.95 9.38 -16.11
CA GLU A 78 -20.47 8.00 -16.01
C GLU A 78 -19.33 7.82 -15.02
N PHE A 79 -18.85 8.89 -14.35
CA PHE A 79 -17.72 8.80 -13.43
C PHE A 79 -17.94 7.76 -12.33
N ASN A 80 -19.11 7.73 -11.71
CA ASN A 80 -19.41 6.77 -10.64
C ASN A 80 -19.45 5.32 -11.15
N SER A 81 -19.99 5.10 -12.35
CA SER A 81 -20.02 3.80 -13.05
C SER A 81 -18.62 3.34 -13.45
N PHE A 82 -17.77 4.27 -13.90
CA PHE A 82 -16.37 4.00 -14.19
C PHE A 82 -15.60 3.60 -12.92
N MET A 83 -15.73 4.39 -11.85
CA MET A 83 -15.04 4.11 -10.58
C MET A 83 -15.48 2.77 -9.98
N SER A 84 -16.77 2.44 -9.99
CA SER A 84 -17.26 1.16 -9.45
C SER A 84 -16.77 -0.06 -10.24
N LYS A 85 -16.54 0.09 -11.56
CA LYS A 85 -15.92 -0.95 -12.40
C LYS A 85 -14.42 -1.09 -12.12
N LYS A 86 -13.73 0.02 -11.91
CA LYS A 86 -12.26 0.07 -11.79
C LYS A 86 -11.75 -0.10 -10.37
N VAL A 87 -12.56 0.14 -9.35
CA VAL A 87 -12.12 0.14 -7.95
C VAL A 87 -12.99 -0.81 -7.12
N THR A 88 -12.34 -1.67 -6.36
CA THR A 88 -12.95 -2.47 -5.31
C THR A 88 -12.30 -2.13 -3.98
N LEU A 89 -13.12 -1.77 -2.99
CA LEU A 89 -12.65 -1.41 -1.66
C LEU A 89 -12.39 -2.67 -0.84
N VAL A 90 -11.32 -2.63 -0.05
CA VAL A 90 -10.92 -3.72 0.83
C VAL A 90 -10.80 -3.14 2.24
N PRO A 91 -11.88 -3.18 3.05
CA PRO A 91 -11.79 -2.83 4.47
C PRO A 91 -10.81 -3.78 5.16
N GLY A 92 -9.67 -3.26 5.61
CA GLY A 92 -8.60 -4.05 6.21
C GLY A 92 -7.49 -3.17 6.79
N ASP A 93 -6.50 -3.80 7.41
CA ASP A 93 -5.42 -3.11 8.12
C ASP A 93 -4.08 -3.78 7.85
N ILE A 94 -3.10 -2.98 7.42
CA ILE A 94 -1.75 -3.46 7.12
C ILE A 94 -1.03 -3.95 8.39
N SER A 95 -1.36 -3.41 9.55
CA SER A 95 -0.76 -3.82 10.84
C SER A 95 -1.18 -5.22 11.29
N LEU A 96 -2.07 -5.88 10.55
CA LEU A 96 -2.57 -7.22 10.85
C LEU A 96 -2.15 -8.23 9.78
N GLU A 97 -2.03 -9.49 10.18
CA GLU A 97 -1.71 -10.59 9.27
C GLU A 97 -2.75 -10.69 8.13
N ASP A 98 -2.26 -11.07 6.95
CA ASP A 98 -3.07 -11.16 5.73
C ASP A 98 -3.90 -9.91 5.39
N LEU A 99 -3.47 -8.75 5.91
CA LEU A 99 -4.13 -7.44 5.75
C LEU A 99 -5.54 -7.37 6.35
N ASN A 100 -5.96 -8.42 7.06
CA ASN A 100 -7.25 -8.61 7.72
C ASN A 100 -8.49 -8.07 6.96
N PRO A 101 -8.72 -8.44 5.68
CA PRO A 101 -10.01 -8.21 5.06
C PRO A 101 -11.09 -9.02 5.80
N LYS A 102 -12.20 -8.37 6.17
CA LYS A 102 -13.30 -9.05 6.89
C LYS A 102 -13.98 -10.17 6.09
N ASP A 103 -13.93 -10.07 4.77
CA ASP A 103 -14.51 -11.03 3.84
C ASP A 103 -13.43 -12.00 3.34
N SER A 104 -13.56 -13.28 3.71
CA SER A 104 -12.61 -14.32 3.33
C SER A 104 -12.65 -14.65 1.84
N VAL A 105 -13.81 -14.53 1.19
CA VAL A 105 -13.96 -14.76 -0.26
C VAL A 105 -13.24 -13.64 -1.01
N LEU A 106 -13.43 -12.39 -0.56
CA LEU A 106 -12.72 -11.24 -1.12
C LEU A 106 -11.20 -11.38 -0.93
N ARG A 107 -10.74 -11.88 0.22
CA ARG A 107 -9.31 -12.15 0.47
C ARG A 107 -8.72 -13.12 -0.57
N GLU A 108 -9.42 -14.23 -0.82
CA GLU A 108 -8.99 -15.23 -1.80
C GLU A 108 -9.02 -14.68 -3.23
N GLU A 109 -10.03 -13.88 -3.58
CA GLU A 109 -10.09 -13.18 -4.86
C GLU A 109 -8.87 -12.25 -5.05
N ILE A 110 -8.59 -11.37 -4.09
CA ILE A 110 -7.46 -10.43 -4.17
C ILE A 110 -6.15 -11.20 -4.33
N CYS A 111 -5.96 -12.25 -3.52
CA CYS A 111 -4.77 -13.10 -3.57
C CYS A 111 -4.62 -13.79 -4.95
N GLY A 112 -5.71 -14.32 -5.51
CA GLY A 112 -5.69 -15.02 -6.80
C GLY A 112 -5.69 -14.12 -8.04
N GLN A 113 -5.96 -12.82 -7.91
CA GLN A 113 -6.09 -11.90 -9.06
C GLN A 113 -5.03 -10.81 -9.10
N THR A 114 -4.34 -10.50 -8.00
CA THR A 114 -3.40 -9.37 -7.94
C THR A 114 -2.13 -9.63 -8.77
N ASP A 115 -1.86 -8.74 -9.73
CA ASP A 115 -0.64 -8.74 -10.54
C ASP A 115 0.42 -7.80 -9.97
N VAL A 116 -0.01 -6.70 -9.33
CA VAL A 116 0.87 -5.64 -8.83
C VAL A 116 0.43 -5.26 -7.42
N ILE A 117 1.38 -5.18 -6.49
CA ILE A 117 1.14 -4.58 -5.17
C ILE A 117 1.96 -3.31 -5.06
N VAL A 118 1.30 -2.20 -4.70
CA VAL A 118 1.96 -0.92 -4.39
C VAL A 118 1.71 -0.59 -2.93
N ASN A 119 2.74 -0.79 -2.11
CA ASN A 119 2.70 -0.52 -0.68
C ASN A 119 3.12 0.92 -0.40
N LEU A 120 2.14 1.78 -0.11
CA LEU A 120 2.33 3.19 0.27
C LEU A 120 1.84 3.49 1.69
N ALA A 121 1.29 2.49 2.39
CA ALA A 121 0.84 2.67 3.76
C ALA A 121 2.04 2.82 4.70
N ALA A 122 2.06 3.94 5.41
CA ALA A 122 2.96 4.23 6.50
C ALA A 122 2.31 5.26 7.43
N THR A 123 2.72 5.31 8.69
CA THR A 123 2.62 6.54 9.47
C THR A 123 3.87 7.38 9.20
N THR A 124 3.66 8.65 8.84
CA THR A 124 4.76 9.62 8.60
C THR A 124 4.86 10.65 9.73
N THR A 125 4.15 10.41 10.84
CA THR A 125 4.22 11.20 12.06
C THR A 125 5.47 10.80 12.83
N PHE A 126 6.41 11.72 13.02
CA PHE A 126 7.71 11.42 13.63
C PHE A 126 7.64 11.18 15.15
N ASP A 127 6.63 11.73 15.81
CA ASP A 127 6.33 11.59 17.23
C ASP A 127 5.16 10.62 17.51
N GLU A 128 4.94 9.68 16.58
CA GLU A 128 3.93 8.65 16.74
C GLU A 128 4.23 7.70 17.89
N ARG A 129 3.18 7.13 18.50
CA ARG A 129 3.35 6.04 19.46
C ARG A 129 4.17 4.90 18.85
N TYR A 130 5.20 4.47 19.56
CA TYR A 130 6.17 3.49 19.05
C TYR A 130 5.52 2.16 18.64
N ASP A 131 4.57 1.64 19.42
CA ASP A 131 3.84 0.40 19.10
C ASP A 131 3.04 0.51 17.79
N PHE A 132 2.42 1.67 17.56
CA PHE A 132 1.68 1.95 16.33
C PHE A 132 2.61 2.12 15.12
N ALA A 133 3.70 2.85 15.28
CA ALA A 133 4.72 3.01 14.24
C ALA A 133 5.36 1.66 13.87
N LEU A 134 5.72 0.84 14.85
CA LEU A 134 6.24 -0.51 14.65
C LEU A 134 5.23 -1.42 13.94
N GLY A 135 3.97 -1.37 14.35
CA GLY A 135 2.88 -2.14 13.75
C GLY A 135 2.65 -1.80 12.27
N ILE A 136 2.71 -0.53 11.89
CA ILE A 136 2.45 -0.11 10.51
C ILE A 136 3.72 -0.15 9.65
N ASN A 137 4.78 0.54 10.07
CA ASN A 137 5.94 0.78 9.20
C ASN A 137 6.89 -0.43 9.13
N THR A 138 6.95 -1.24 10.20
CA THR A 138 7.81 -2.43 10.25
C THR A 138 7.01 -3.71 9.97
N LEU A 139 6.06 -4.04 10.86
CA LEU A 139 5.27 -5.26 10.72
C LEU A 139 4.32 -5.18 9.54
N GLY A 140 3.77 -4.01 9.23
CA GLY A 140 2.91 -3.86 8.07
C GLY A 140 3.60 -4.13 6.74
N ALA A 141 4.86 -3.68 6.58
CA ALA A 141 5.67 -4.06 5.41
C ALA A 141 5.90 -5.58 5.33
N LYS A 142 6.17 -6.23 6.47
CA LYS A 142 6.27 -7.70 6.58
C LYS A 142 4.95 -8.39 6.21
N HIS A 143 3.80 -7.89 6.67
CA HIS A 143 2.49 -8.47 6.35
C HIS A 143 2.15 -8.35 4.86
N VAL A 144 2.44 -7.20 4.24
CA VAL A 144 2.27 -7.04 2.78
C VAL A 144 3.15 -8.01 2.02
N LEU A 145 4.42 -8.17 2.42
CA LEU A 145 5.32 -9.14 1.78
C LEU A 145 4.81 -10.57 1.95
N SER A 146 4.32 -10.93 3.14
CA SER A 146 3.75 -12.26 3.40
C SER A 146 2.49 -12.52 2.56
N PHE A 147 1.61 -11.52 2.42
CA PHE A 147 0.45 -11.60 1.55
C PHE A 147 0.85 -11.71 0.06
N ALA A 148 1.84 -10.92 -0.36
CA ALA A 148 2.40 -10.93 -1.71
C ALA A 148 2.92 -12.32 -2.10
N LYS A 149 3.59 -13.03 -1.19
CA LYS A 149 4.07 -14.40 -1.41
C LYS A 149 2.95 -15.42 -1.66
N LYS A 150 1.73 -15.14 -1.20
CA LYS A 150 0.54 -15.99 -1.44
C LYS A 150 -0.09 -15.68 -2.81
N CYS A 151 0.17 -14.51 -3.39
CA CYS A 151 -0.43 -14.07 -4.64
C CYS A 151 0.19 -14.78 -5.86
N THR A 152 -0.52 -15.75 -6.43
CA THR A 152 0.01 -16.62 -7.50
C THR A 152 0.24 -15.93 -8.84
N LYS A 153 -0.40 -14.78 -9.08
CA LYS A 153 -0.25 -13.99 -10.31
C LYS A 153 0.72 -12.82 -10.19
N LEU A 154 1.25 -12.56 -8.98
CA LEU A 154 2.04 -11.37 -8.70
C LEU A 154 3.25 -11.28 -9.63
N LYS A 155 3.41 -10.12 -10.26
CA LYS A 155 4.54 -9.76 -11.12
C LYS A 155 5.51 -8.83 -10.41
N VAL A 156 5.00 -7.92 -9.58
CA VAL A 156 5.84 -6.96 -8.87
C VAL A 156 5.20 -6.50 -7.55
N LEU A 157 6.03 -6.39 -6.52
CA LEU A 157 5.75 -5.66 -5.30
C LEU A 157 6.60 -4.39 -5.29
N VAL A 158 5.96 -3.24 -5.25
CA VAL A 158 6.60 -1.93 -5.10
C VAL A 158 6.37 -1.48 -3.67
N HIS A 159 7.43 -1.40 -2.88
CA HIS A 159 7.37 -0.81 -1.54
C HIS A 159 7.97 0.59 -1.57
N VAL A 160 7.18 1.59 -1.18
CA VAL A 160 7.66 2.96 -1.06
C VAL A 160 8.25 3.14 0.33
N SER A 161 9.57 3.22 0.38
CA SER A 161 10.33 3.49 1.60
C SER A 161 10.61 5.00 1.74
N THR A 162 11.61 5.36 2.53
CA THR A 162 12.03 6.74 2.79
C THR A 162 13.54 6.85 2.73
N ALA A 163 14.07 7.99 2.27
CA ALA A 163 15.51 8.25 2.32
C ALA A 163 16.06 8.22 3.76
N TYR A 164 15.20 8.39 4.77
CA TYR A 164 15.57 8.32 6.19
C TYR A 164 16.12 6.96 6.62
N VAL A 165 15.95 5.90 5.82
CA VAL A 165 16.60 4.61 6.06
C VAL A 165 18.13 4.69 6.00
N CYS A 166 18.72 5.78 5.51
CA CYS A 166 20.16 5.98 5.59
C CYS A 166 20.66 6.51 6.95
N GLY A 167 19.75 6.91 7.85
CA GLY A 167 20.09 7.49 9.15
C GLY A 167 20.85 8.81 9.00
N GLU A 168 21.96 8.94 9.72
CA GLU A 168 22.81 10.14 9.71
C GLU A 168 23.99 10.04 8.74
N LYS A 169 24.03 9.00 7.89
CA LYS A 169 25.12 8.78 6.93
C LYS A 169 25.13 9.89 5.87
N GLY A 170 26.30 10.48 5.64
CA GLY A 170 26.54 11.46 4.57
C GLY A 170 27.26 10.87 3.36
N GLY A 171 27.27 11.59 2.25
CA GLY A 171 27.95 11.21 1.01
C GLY A 171 27.09 10.37 0.06
N ILE A 172 27.75 9.58 -0.80
CA ILE A 172 27.07 8.67 -1.74
C ILE A 172 26.67 7.41 -0.97
N ILE A 173 25.37 7.09 -0.99
CA ILE A 173 24.80 5.93 -0.29
C ILE A 173 24.35 4.94 -1.36
N ALA A 174 25.06 3.82 -1.45
CA ALA A 174 24.73 2.75 -2.39
C ALA A 174 23.55 1.91 -1.87
N GLU A 175 22.77 1.35 -2.79
CA GLU A 175 21.73 0.38 -2.46
C GLU A 175 22.40 -0.98 -2.24
N GLU A 176 22.59 -1.34 -0.96
CA GLU A 176 23.19 -2.60 -0.54
C GLU A 176 22.16 -3.42 0.26
N ALA A 177 22.27 -4.74 0.18
CA ALA A 177 21.40 -5.62 0.94
C ALA A 177 21.75 -5.56 2.43
N TYR A 178 20.76 -5.22 3.27
CA TYR A 178 20.88 -5.29 4.72
C TYR A 178 20.99 -6.74 5.19
N LYS A 179 21.83 -6.97 6.20
CA LYS A 179 21.89 -8.25 6.92
C LYS A 179 20.90 -8.23 8.08
N MET A 180 20.32 -9.38 8.39
CA MET A 180 19.49 -9.51 9.60
C MET A 180 20.31 -9.14 10.84
N GLY A 181 19.75 -8.28 11.70
CA GLY A 181 20.42 -7.77 12.90
C GLY A 181 21.33 -6.56 12.67
N GLU A 182 21.48 -6.09 11.44
CA GLU A 182 22.25 -4.89 11.10
C GLU A 182 21.49 -3.61 11.49
N THR A 183 22.21 -2.64 12.06
CA THR A 183 21.68 -1.33 12.42
C THR A 183 22.47 -0.21 11.74
N LEU A 184 21.82 0.95 11.57
CA LEU A 184 22.43 2.11 10.93
C LEU A 184 23.53 2.76 11.78
N ASN A 185 23.46 2.63 13.11
CA ASN A 185 24.40 3.21 14.06
C ASN A 185 25.49 2.22 14.53
N GLY A 186 25.58 1.03 13.93
CA GLY A 186 26.61 0.03 14.24
C GLY A 186 26.37 -0.78 15.52
N VAL A 187 25.23 -0.61 16.19
CA VAL A 187 24.83 -1.44 17.32
C VAL A 187 24.44 -2.84 16.81
N SER A 188 25.12 -3.88 17.28
CA SER A 188 24.73 -5.26 16.94
C SER A 188 23.48 -5.70 17.69
N GLY A 189 22.64 -6.51 17.06
CA GLY A 189 21.57 -7.24 17.76
C GLY A 189 20.18 -6.63 17.62
N LEU A 190 19.87 -6.00 16.49
CA LEU A 190 18.48 -5.66 16.17
C LEU A 190 17.64 -6.94 16.10
N ASP A 191 16.75 -7.12 17.07
CA ASP A 191 15.80 -8.21 17.15
C ASP A 191 14.38 -7.64 17.13
N ILE A 192 13.74 -7.71 15.96
CA ILE A 192 12.39 -7.16 15.74
C ILE A 192 11.35 -7.88 16.59
N ASP A 193 11.55 -9.16 16.90
CA ASP A 193 10.60 -9.93 17.71
C ASP A 193 10.71 -9.51 19.19
N ALA A 194 11.94 -9.28 19.67
CA ALA A 194 12.18 -8.72 21.01
C ALA A 194 11.61 -7.30 21.15
N GLU A 195 11.84 -6.43 20.17
CA GLU A 195 11.28 -5.06 20.11
C GLU A 195 9.74 -5.08 20.13
N THR A 196 9.13 -5.97 19.34
CA THR A 196 7.68 -6.13 19.29
C THR A 196 7.13 -6.57 20.64
N LYS A 197 7.77 -7.54 21.29
CA LYS A 197 7.38 -8.01 22.62
C LYS A 197 7.49 -6.90 23.66
N LEU A 198 8.59 -6.14 23.66
CA LEU A 198 8.79 -5.03 24.60
C LEU A 198 7.73 -3.93 24.43
N ALA A 199 7.40 -3.56 23.19
CA ALA A 199 6.35 -2.59 22.91
C ALA A 199 4.98 -3.06 23.45
N GLN A 200 4.63 -4.35 23.26
CA GLN A 200 3.38 -4.94 23.77
C GLN A 200 3.30 -5.00 25.30
N GLU A 201 4.43 -5.19 25.97
CA GLU A 201 4.50 -5.24 27.44
C GLU A 201 4.45 -3.84 28.08
N THR A 202 4.97 -2.82 27.39
CA THR A 202 5.22 -1.49 27.98
C THR A 202 4.20 -0.42 27.58
N LEU A 203 3.55 -0.52 26.42
CA LEU A 203 2.74 0.56 25.82
C LEU A 203 1.23 0.29 25.77
N LYS A 204 0.72 -0.56 26.67
CA LYS A 204 -0.74 -0.81 26.81
C LYS A 204 -1.47 0.33 27.49
#